data_AF-A0A2D7XFN4-F1
#
_entry.id   AF-A0A2D7XFN4-F1
#
_cell.length_a   1.000
_cell.length_b   1.000
_cell.length_c   1.000
_cell.angle_alpha   90.00
_cell.angle_beta   90.00
_cell.angle_gamma   90.00
#
_symmetry.space_group_name_H-M   'P 1'
#
loop_
_entity.id
_entity.type
_entity.pdbx_description
1 polymer ?
#
loop_
_entity_poly.entity_id
_entity_poly.type
_entity_poly.pdbx_seq_one_letter_code
_entity_poly.pdbx_strand_id
1 'polypeptide(L)'
;MPTAIDIGNVLTGGTGSTNPAAERSGGSPSPPPTRPFTFIVNVADAVVGGSTTGIGTYRLPLVSSGTYNFTVDWGDGTTDTITTYNQAEVTHTYSIPYSASYTIQITGTCEKFNPSTTIDSGKLRDVTFWGGGTNLVLESDFCWRLRAGNGTNGLISNAFTATDAVKLRGSNRGIFFGAAGVTQGVSGWDTSLATNLQFFAFNAPNFNDDVSGWDVTNITNMGNAFSGTAMTQANYDALLIAWSAQTVQQNVQFGISAQYTAGGAAEAARNVLINTYNWSISDGGPN
;
A
#
# COMPACT_ATOMS: atom_id res chain seq x y z
N MET A 1 -62.88 2.47 -10.65
CA MET A 1 -62.34 2.49 -9.27
C MET A 1 -63.25 1.63 -8.39
N PRO A 2 -62.75 0.96 -7.34
CA PRO A 2 -62.09 -0.32 -7.49
C PRO A 2 -62.77 -1.44 -6.68
N THR A 3 -62.52 -2.70 -7.06
CA THR A 3 -62.75 -3.86 -6.19
C THR A 3 -61.39 -4.44 -5.78
N ALA A 4 -61.16 -4.53 -4.48
CA ALA A 4 -59.96 -5.10 -3.86
C ALA A 4 -60.17 -6.59 -3.50
N ILE A 5 -59.18 -7.16 -2.79
CA ILE A 5 -59.20 -8.44 -2.04
C ILE A 5 -58.97 -9.73 -2.88
N ASP A 6 -58.19 -10.72 -2.44
CA ASP A 6 -57.02 -10.74 -1.52
C ASP A 6 -56.26 -12.10 -1.63
N ILE A 7 -55.11 -12.21 -0.94
CA ILE A 7 -54.15 -13.33 -0.78
C ILE A 7 -54.61 -14.79 -1.03
N GLY A 8 -53.71 -15.60 -1.61
CA GLY A 8 -53.80 -17.07 -1.65
C GLY A 8 -52.47 -17.77 -1.35
N ASN A 9 -52.43 -18.50 -0.23
CA ASN A 9 -51.23 -19.09 0.40
C ASN A 9 -51.56 -20.53 0.88
N VAL A 10 -50.64 -21.51 0.97
CA VAL A 10 -49.21 -21.58 0.61
C VAL A 10 -48.76 -23.08 0.55
N LEU A 11 -47.59 -23.37 -0.05
CA LEU A 11 -46.81 -24.64 0.05
C LEU A 11 -47.39 -25.97 -0.48
N THR A 12 -46.55 -26.74 -1.16
CA THR A 12 -46.03 -28.07 -0.72
C THR A 12 -44.93 -28.53 -1.69
N GLY A 13 -44.01 -29.42 -1.28
CA GLY A 13 -42.86 -29.80 -2.12
C GLY A 13 -42.23 -31.17 -1.81
N GLY A 14 -41.13 -31.46 -2.49
CA GLY A 14 -40.37 -32.72 -2.43
C GLY A 14 -40.74 -33.71 -3.55
N THR A 15 -39.87 -34.60 -4.05
CA THR A 15 -38.42 -34.83 -3.90
C THR A 15 -37.92 -35.60 -5.14
N GLY A 16 -36.63 -35.51 -5.54
CA GLY A 16 -36.14 -36.38 -6.63
C GLY A 16 -34.81 -35.98 -7.30
N SER A 17 -33.71 -36.51 -6.78
CA SER A 17 -32.34 -36.43 -7.32
C SER A 17 -32.17 -36.75 -8.81
N THR A 18 -31.41 -35.93 -9.54
CA THR A 18 -30.23 -36.39 -10.32
C THR A 18 -29.16 -35.29 -10.40
N ASN A 19 -27.91 -35.64 -10.08
CA ASN A 19 -26.71 -34.93 -10.53
C ASN A 19 -26.25 -35.59 -11.84
N PRO A 20 -25.93 -34.81 -12.88
CA PRO A 20 -24.57 -34.93 -13.40
C PRO A 20 -23.88 -33.57 -13.64
N ALA A 21 -22.55 -33.63 -13.64
CA ALA A 21 -21.66 -32.48 -13.67
C ALA A 21 -21.54 -31.78 -15.05
N ALA A 22 -20.84 -30.64 -15.00
CA ALA A 22 -20.12 -29.97 -16.09
C ALA A 22 -20.87 -28.94 -16.96
N GLU A 23 -21.02 -27.73 -16.41
CA GLU A 23 -20.63 -26.53 -17.16
C GLU A 23 -19.52 -25.78 -16.41
N ARG A 24 -18.30 -25.81 -16.97
CA ARG A 24 -17.14 -25.07 -16.46
C ARG A 24 -16.48 -24.30 -17.62
N SER A 25 -17.00 -23.11 -17.87
CA SER A 25 -16.37 -22.07 -18.68
C SER A 25 -16.79 -20.74 -18.05
N GLY A 26 -15.91 -19.98 -17.40
CA GLY A 26 -14.51 -19.76 -17.81
C GLY A 26 -14.22 -18.28 -18.06
N GLY A 27 -15.13 -17.37 -17.70
CA GLY A 27 -14.85 -15.94 -17.62
C GLY A 27 -13.89 -15.66 -16.47
N SER A 28 -12.59 -15.64 -16.76
CA SER A 28 -11.63 -14.96 -15.89
C SER A 28 -12.09 -13.50 -15.74
N PRO A 29 -12.01 -12.88 -14.54
CA PRO A 29 -12.05 -11.43 -14.49
C PRO A 29 -10.95 -10.92 -15.42
N SER A 30 -11.27 -9.91 -16.24
CA SER A 30 -10.23 -9.20 -16.98
C SER A 30 -9.20 -8.72 -15.96
N PRO A 31 -7.88 -8.89 -16.19
CA PRO A 31 -6.91 -8.20 -15.35
C PRO A 31 -7.26 -6.70 -15.36
N PRO A 32 -7.11 -5.99 -14.23
CA PRO A 32 -7.28 -4.54 -14.21
C PRO A 32 -6.35 -3.94 -15.27
N PRO A 33 -6.76 -2.88 -15.97
CA PRO A 33 -5.93 -2.28 -17.02
C PRO A 33 -4.57 -1.94 -16.42
N THR A 34 -3.50 -2.45 -17.03
CA THR A 34 -2.12 -2.22 -16.62
C THR A 34 -1.74 -0.77 -16.89
N ARG A 35 -2.12 0.11 -15.97
CA ARG A 35 -1.71 1.51 -15.95
C ARG A 35 -0.20 1.56 -15.66
N PRO A 36 0.56 2.52 -16.21
CA PRO A 36 1.96 2.66 -15.84
C PRO A 36 2.11 3.08 -14.37
N PHE A 37 3.18 2.64 -13.73
CA PHE A 37 3.61 3.20 -12.45
C PHE A 37 3.93 4.68 -12.69
N THR A 38 3.17 5.57 -12.06
CA THR A 38 3.16 7.01 -12.36
C THR A 38 3.44 7.81 -11.10
N PHE A 39 4.43 8.70 -11.18
CA PHE A 39 4.81 9.58 -10.08
C PHE A 39 5.24 10.96 -10.60
N ILE A 40 5.11 11.97 -9.75
CA ILE A 40 5.41 13.36 -10.08
C ILE A 40 6.72 13.76 -9.41
N VAL A 41 7.59 14.45 -10.14
CA VAL A 41 8.84 15.03 -9.62
C VAL A 41 8.91 16.53 -9.88
N ASN A 42 9.59 17.28 -9.01
CA ASN A 42 10.06 18.64 -9.29
C ASN A 42 11.59 18.63 -9.37
N VAL A 43 12.14 18.88 -10.57
CA VAL A 43 13.60 18.90 -10.81
C VAL A 43 14.22 20.29 -10.66
N ALA A 44 13.41 21.34 -10.46
CA ALA A 44 13.89 22.68 -10.14
C ALA A 44 14.33 22.82 -8.67
N ASP A 45 13.90 21.90 -7.79
CA ASP A 45 14.30 21.85 -6.39
C ASP A 45 15.81 21.60 -6.23
N ALA A 46 16.42 22.41 -5.36
CA ALA A 46 17.81 22.26 -4.98
C ALA A 46 18.03 21.02 -4.10
N VAL A 47 19.23 20.44 -4.21
CA VAL A 47 19.65 19.23 -3.49
C VAL A 47 19.59 19.43 -1.97
N VAL A 48 18.84 18.56 -1.27
CA VAL A 48 18.88 18.49 0.20
C VAL A 48 19.56 17.18 0.65
N GLY A 49 20.85 17.28 0.97
CA GLY A 49 21.61 16.21 1.61
C GLY A 49 22.48 15.35 0.67
N GLY A 50 23.43 15.98 -0.03
CA GLY A 50 24.59 15.26 -0.59
C GLY A 50 24.46 14.66 -1.98
N SER A 51 23.48 15.08 -2.79
CA SER A 51 23.36 14.61 -4.19
C SER A 51 24.46 15.14 -5.11
N THR A 52 24.86 14.28 -6.05
CA THR A 52 25.67 14.62 -7.23
C THR A 52 24.85 15.00 -8.46
N THR A 53 23.53 14.77 -8.47
CA THR A 53 22.62 15.16 -9.56
C THR A 53 22.10 16.59 -9.34
N GLY A 54 22.42 17.48 -10.28
CA GLY A 54 22.10 18.91 -10.20
C GLY A 54 20.62 19.26 -10.36
N ILE A 55 20.33 20.56 -10.34
CA ILE A 55 19.02 21.10 -10.77
C ILE A 55 18.82 20.72 -12.25
N GLY A 56 17.59 20.33 -12.61
CA GLY A 56 17.27 19.88 -13.97
C GLY A 56 17.54 18.40 -14.25
N THR A 57 17.93 17.61 -13.24
CA THR A 57 18.18 16.17 -13.40
C THR A 57 17.36 15.33 -12.42
N TYR A 58 17.05 14.09 -12.78
CA TYR A 58 16.42 13.12 -11.87
C TYR A 58 16.96 11.71 -12.14
N ARG A 59 17.42 11.03 -11.09
CA ARG A 59 17.82 9.62 -11.14
C ARG A 59 16.73 8.70 -10.57
N LEU A 60 16.36 7.67 -11.33
CA LEU A 60 15.43 6.64 -10.84
C LEU A 60 16.02 5.87 -9.64
N PRO A 61 15.21 5.59 -8.61
CA PRO A 61 15.62 4.88 -7.40
C PRO A 61 15.70 3.36 -7.54
N LEU A 62 16.53 2.89 -8.47
CA LEU A 62 16.73 1.47 -8.74
C LEU A 62 17.82 0.85 -7.85
N VAL A 63 17.65 -0.42 -7.48
CA VAL A 63 18.46 -1.18 -6.52
C VAL A 63 19.17 -2.34 -7.22
N SER A 64 20.42 -2.62 -6.84
CA SER A 64 21.26 -3.64 -7.49
C SER A 64 20.73 -5.08 -7.43
N SER A 65 19.78 -5.37 -6.55
CA SER A 65 19.16 -6.70 -6.40
C SER A 65 17.81 -6.84 -7.12
N GLY A 66 17.41 -5.87 -7.94
CA GLY A 66 16.12 -5.85 -8.65
C GLY A 66 16.19 -6.31 -10.10
N THR A 67 15.10 -6.92 -10.56
CA THR A 67 14.88 -7.25 -11.98
C THR A 67 14.22 -6.08 -12.70
N TYR A 68 14.78 -5.68 -13.85
CA TYR A 68 14.31 -4.54 -14.63
C TYR A 68 14.17 -4.91 -16.11
N ASN A 69 13.02 -4.55 -16.68
CA ASN A 69 12.75 -4.56 -18.12
C ASN A 69 11.55 -3.65 -18.37
N PHE A 70 11.78 -2.34 -18.38
CA PHE A 70 10.71 -1.34 -18.49
C PHE A 70 11.10 -0.17 -19.39
N THR A 71 10.10 0.46 -20.00
CA THR A 71 10.23 1.78 -20.63
C THR A 71 9.84 2.84 -19.60
N VAL A 72 10.65 3.89 -19.49
CA VAL A 72 10.32 5.12 -18.76
C VAL A 72 9.99 6.22 -19.76
N ASP A 73 8.86 6.89 -19.58
CA ASP A 73 8.55 8.21 -20.15
C ASP A 73 8.83 9.25 -19.08
N TRP A 74 9.68 10.23 -19.41
CA TRP A 74 10.14 11.25 -18.47
C TRP A 74 9.17 12.43 -18.31
N GLY A 75 8.09 12.47 -19.10
CA GLY A 75 7.10 13.55 -19.09
C GLY A 75 7.53 14.81 -19.86
N ASP A 76 8.63 14.75 -20.62
CA ASP A 76 9.11 15.81 -21.52
C ASP A 76 9.09 15.41 -23.01
N GLY A 77 8.49 14.26 -23.32
CA GLY A 77 8.45 13.67 -24.66
C GLY A 77 9.65 12.78 -25.01
N THR A 78 10.58 12.56 -24.07
CA THR A 78 11.66 11.56 -24.20
C THR A 78 11.35 10.29 -23.42
N THR A 79 11.88 9.16 -23.91
CA THR A 79 11.67 7.84 -23.32
C THR A 79 12.94 7.00 -23.38
N ASP A 80 13.21 6.22 -22.33
CA ASP A 80 14.35 5.29 -22.27
C ASP A 80 13.90 3.86 -21.92
N THR A 81 14.72 2.86 -22.28
CA THR A 81 14.51 1.47 -21.90
C THR A 81 15.52 1.04 -20.84
N ILE A 82 15.03 0.65 -19.67
CA ILE A 82 15.83 0.29 -18.52
C ILE A 82 15.78 -1.22 -18.30
N THR A 83 16.96 -1.83 -18.34
CA THR A 83 17.20 -3.26 -18.13
C THR A 83 18.13 -3.54 -16.94
N THR A 84 18.83 -2.52 -16.43
CA THR A 84 19.74 -2.63 -15.27
C THR A 84 19.65 -1.39 -14.38
N TYR A 85 19.97 -1.55 -13.08
CA TYR A 85 19.82 -0.50 -12.06
C TYR A 85 20.82 0.69 -12.17
N ASN A 86 21.84 0.54 -13.02
CA ASN A 86 23.01 1.43 -13.07
C ASN A 86 23.47 1.79 -14.50
N GLN A 87 22.71 1.47 -15.54
CA GLN A 87 22.93 2.04 -16.88
C GLN A 87 22.75 3.58 -16.88
N ALA A 88 23.29 4.26 -17.90
CA ALA A 88 23.34 5.72 -17.93
C ALA A 88 21.94 6.34 -17.90
N GLU A 89 21.00 5.73 -18.62
CA GLU A 89 19.61 6.14 -18.81
C GLU A 89 18.78 6.03 -17.52
N VAL A 90 19.32 5.50 -16.43
CA VAL A 90 18.70 5.59 -15.10
C VAL A 90 18.67 7.04 -14.59
N THR A 91 19.46 7.94 -15.19
CA THR A 91 19.51 9.37 -14.87
C THR A 91 19.14 10.23 -16.08
N HIS A 92 18.07 11.01 -15.97
CA HIS A 92 17.65 11.94 -17.02
C HIS A 92 18.07 13.38 -16.74
N THR A 93 18.28 14.15 -17.82
CA THR A 93 18.58 15.58 -17.79
C THR A 93 17.57 16.33 -18.65
N TYR A 94 16.72 17.12 -18.00
CA TYR A 94 15.69 17.92 -18.62
C TYR A 94 16.29 19.19 -19.25
N SER A 95 15.72 19.63 -20.36
CA SER A 95 16.12 20.89 -21.02
C SER A 95 15.63 22.12 -20.26
N ILE A 96 16.39 23.22 -20.34
CA ILE A 96 15.96 24.54 -19.83
C ILE A 96 14.99 25.23 -20.82
N PRO A 97 14.01 26.02 -20.33
CA PRO A 97 13.66 26.23 -18.91
C PRO A 97 12.93 25.03 -18.30
N TYR A 98 13.24 24.70 -17.06
CA TYR A 98 12.62 23.56 -16.37
C TYR A 98 11.15 23.82 -16.05
N SER A 99 10.29 22.83 -16.29
CA SER A 99 8.92 22.82 -15.78
C SER A 99 8.92 22.69 -14.26
N ALA A 100 7.90 23.27 -13.60
CA ALA A 100 7.73 23.19 -12.14
C ALA A 100 7.44 21.76 -11.65
N SER A 101 7.00 20.87 -12.54
CA SER A 101 6.82 19.45 -12.27
C SER A 101 6.85 18.64 -13.57
N TYR A 102 7.32 17.40 -13.49
CA TYR A 102 7.26 16.40 -14.56
C TYR A 102 6.53 15.15 -14.04
N THR A 103 5.72 14.54 -14.90
CA THR A 103 5.02 13.28 -14.62
C THR A 103 5.80 12.15 -15.28
N ILE A 104 6.44 11.31 -14.49
CA ILE A 104 7.22 10.17 -14.98
C ILE A 104 6.32 8.94 -14.98
N GLN A 105 6.35 8.16 -16.08
CA GLN A 105 5.57 6.94 -16.25
C GLN A 105 6.47 5.75 -16.57
N ILE A 106 6.31 4.66 -15.83
CA ILE A 106 7.07 3.42 -16.01
C ILE A 106 6.13 2.31 -16.48
N THR A 107 6.44 1.71 -17.62
CA THR A 107 5.69 0.60 -18.25
C THR A 107 6.59 -0.61 -18.44
N GLY A 108 6.24 -1.75 -17.84
CA GLY A 108 7.01 -2.99 -17.87
C GLY A 108 7.39 -3.47 -16.48
N THR A 109 8.43 -4.31 -16.39
CA THR A 109 8.88 -4.89 -15.11
C THR A 109 9.85 -3.93 -14.41
N CYS A 110 9.43 -3.37 -13.28
CA CYS A 110 10.28 -2.55 -12.41
C CYS A 110 10.27 -3.13 -11.00
N GLU A 111 10.95 -4.25 -10.77
CA GLU A 111 10.72 -5.05 -9.56
C GLU A 111 11.01 -4.26 -8.27
N LYS A 112 12.05 -3.41 -8.23
CA LYS A 112 12.46 -2.73 -6.99
C LYS A 112 12.68 -1.24 -7.21
N PHE A 113 11.99 -0.42 -6.42
CA PHE A 113 12.05 1.04 -6.47
C PHE A 113 12.16 1.58 -5.04
N ASN A 114 13.34 2.06 -4.64
CA ASN A 114 13.63 2.48 -3.27
C ASN A 114 14.14 3.94 -3.21
N PRO A 115 13.23 4.93 -3.07
CA PRO A 115 13.61 6.35 -3.00
C PRO A 115 14.59 6.72 -1.87
N SER A 116 14.75 5.88 -0.84
CA SER A 116 15.70 6.16 0.25
C SER A 116 17.17 5.98 -0.14
N THR A 117 17.46 5.14 -1.15
CA THR A 117 18.82 4.86 -1.61
C THR A 117 19.36 5.89 -2.61
N THR A 118 18.48 6.72 -3.19
CA THR A 118 18.88 7.78 -4.12
C THR A 118 18.81 9.16 -3.53
N ILE A 119 19.78 9.95 -3.97
CA ILE A 119 20.04 11.29 -3.50
C ILE A 119 19.08 12.35 -4.08
N ASP A 120 18.25 11.98 -5.06
CA ASP A 120 17.13 12.77 -5.59
C ASP A 120 15.79 12.55 -4.85
N SER A 121 15.78 11.88 -3.68
CA SER A 121 14.54 11.58 -2.94
C SER A 121 13.68 12.82 -2.67
N GLY A 122 14.30 13.99 -2.47
CA GLY A 122 13.64 15.27 -2.21
C GLY A 122 12.93 15.88 -3.42
N LYS A 123 13.12 15.34 -4.63
CA LYS A 123 12.45 15.79 -5.86
C LYS A 123 11.11 15.09 -6.10
N LEU A 124 10.81 13.96 -5.45
CA LEU A 124 9.52 13.27 -5.53
C LEU A 124 8.40 14.11 -4.89
N ARG A 125 7.22 14.20 -5.54
CA ARG A 125 6.09 15.08 -5.15
C ARG A 125 4.77 14.36 -4.93
N ASP A 126 4.50 13.31 -5.70
CA ASP A 126 3.30 12.48 -5.58
C ASP A 126 3.55 11.12 -6.22
N VAL A 127 2.87 10.08 -5.75
CA VAL A 127 2.69 8.82 -6.48
C VAL A 127 1.20 8.73 -6.81
N THR A 128 0.88 8.83 -8.11
CA THR A 128 -0.50 8.91 -8.58
C THR A 128 -1.05 7.57 -9.02
N PHE A 129 -0.19 6.64 -9.46
CA PHE A 129 -0.54 5.23 -9.72
C PHE A 129 0.64 4.31 -9.40
N TRP A 130 0.38 3.20 -8.69
CA TRP A 130 1.36 2.16 -8.37
C TRP A 130 1.69 1.23 -9.55
N GLY A 131 0.86 1.24 -10.59
CA GLY A 131 1.13 0.55 -11.85
C GLY A 131 0.46 -0.83 -11.97
N GLY A 132 -0.61 -1.05 -11.19
CA GLY A 132 -1.58 -2.15 -11.34
C GLY A 132 -1.03 -3.54 -11.67
N GLY A 133 -0.75 -4.35 -10.63
CA GLY A 133 -0.51 -5.80 -10.77
C GLY A 133 0.96 -6.19 -11.02
N THR A 134 1.59 -6.78 -10.01
CA THR A 134 2.92 -7.45 -10.01
C THR A 134 4.16 -6.66 -10.49
N ASN A 135 4.01 -5.54 -11.19
CA ASN A 135 5.10 -4.85 -11.89
C ASN A 135 6.05 -4.06 -10.99
N LEU A 136 5.61 -3.73 -9.78
CA LEU A 136 6.38 -3.04 -8.75
C LEU A 136 6.26 -3.79 -7.43
N VAL A 137 7.40 -4.08 -6.81
CA VAL A 137 7.48 -4.62 -5.46
C VAL A 137 8.11 -3.57 -4.55
N LEU A 138 7.38 -3.15 -3.52
CA LEU A 138 7.99 -2.36 -2.45
C LEU A 138 8.75 -3.32 -1.54
N GLU A 139 10.06 -3.30 -1.70
CA GLU A 139 11.02 -4.11 -0.95
C GLU A 139 11.43 -3.43 0.36
N SER A 140 12.21 -4.14 1.16
CA SER A 140 12.78 -3.59 2.38
C SER A 140 13.44 -2.22 2.16
N ASP A 141 13.12 -1.29 3.06
CA ASP A 141 13.64 0.07 3.13
C ASP A 141 13.07 1.11 2.13
N PHE A 142 11.87 0.92 1.57
CA PHE A 142 11.10 2.05 0.96
C PHE A 142 10.83 3.24 1.93
N CYS A 143 11.22 3.12 3.20
CA CYS A 143 10.42 3.57 4.34
C CYS A 143 11.15 4.54 5.30
N TRP A 144 11.73 5.64 4.80
CA TRP A 144 12.19 6.73 5.70
C TRP A 144 11.74 8.14 5.29
N ARG A 145 11.24 8.36 4.06
CA ARG A 145 11.06 9.73 3.53
C ARG A 145 9.69 10.09 2.94
N LEU A 146 8.65 9.29 3.14
CA LEU A 146 7.27 9.84 3.18
C LEU A 146 6.96 10.51 4.54
N ARG A 147 7.97 10.78 5.37
CA ARG A 147 7.83 11.49 6.64
C ARG A 147 7.31 12.91 6.42
N ALA A 148 6.37 13.35 7.27
CA ALA A 148 6.29 14.77 7.56
C ALA A 148 7.56 15.15 8.34
N GLY A 149 8.38 16.03 7.75
CA GLY A 149 9.69 16.36 8.30
C GLY A 149 9.57 17.26 9.52
N ASN A 150 10.13 16.85 10.66
CA ASN A 150 10.55 17.80 11.68
C ASN A 150 11.92 18.37 11.27
N GLY A 151 11.92 19.19 10.21
CA GLY A 151 13.12 19.72 9.55
C GLY A 151 13.35 19.18 8.13
N THR A 152 13.27 20.11 7.16
CA THR A 152 13.94 20.16 5.84
C THR A 152 13.79 19.04 4.79
N ASN A 153 13.15 17.90 5.02
CA ASN A 153 13.05 16.85 3.98
C ASN A 153 11.82 15.92 4.12
N GLY A 154 10.63 16.50 4.22
CA GLY A 154 9.37 15.76 4.22
C GLY A 154 8.52 16.00 2.98
N LEU A 155 7.53 15.13 2.75
CA LEU A 155 6.49 15.37 1.75
C LEU A 155 5.78 16.69 2.07
N ILE A 156 5.94 17.67 1.19
CA ILE A 156 5.30 19.00 1.27
C ILE A 156 3.85 18.99 0.77
N SER A 157 3.38 17.85 0.28
CA SER A 157 2.12 17.64 -0.42
C SER A 157 1.38 16.42 0.14
N ASN A 158 0.07 16.37 -0.12
CA ASN A 158 -0.82 15.22 0.11
C ASN A 158 -0.51 14.09 -0.90
N ALA A 159 0.75 13.64 -0.90
CA ALA A 159 1.45 12.92 -1.97
C ALA A 159 1.12 11.42 -2.04
N PHE A 160 -0.14 11.10 -1.80
CA PHE A 160 -0.67 9.75 -1.87
C PHE A 160 -2.09 9.80 -2.45
N THR A 161 -2.17 10.15 -3.74
CA THR A 161 -3.43 10.17 -4.50
C THR A 161 -3.71 8.84 -5.22
N ALA A 162 -2.75 7.92 -5.24
CA ALA A 162 -2.91 6.59 -5.80
C ALA A 162 -4.06 5.80 -5.17
N THR A 163 -4.89 5.21 -6.03
CA THR A 163 -6.05 4.39 -5.67
C THR A 163 -5.91 2.93 -6.11
N ASP A 164 -4.78 2.56 -6.72
CA ASP A 164 -4.47 1.19 -7.13
C ASP A 164 -3.59 0.45 -6.11
N ALA A 165 -3.68 -0.87 -6.14
CA ALA A 165 -2.98 -1.76 -5.23
C ALA A 165 -1.50 -1.93 -5.61
N VAL A 166 -0.62 -1.85 -4.61
CA VAL A 166 0.79 -2.25 -4.71
C VAL A 166 1.02 -3.59 -4.00
N LYS A 167 2.08 -4.32 -4.36
CA LYS A 167 2.51 -5.54 -3.65
C LYS A 167 3.72 -5.24 -2.76
N LEU A 168 3.59 -5.53 -1.47
CA LEU A 168 4.67 -5.40 -0.49
C LEU A 168 5.45 -6.72 -0.40
N ARG A 169 6.79 -6.65 -0.35
CA ARG A 169 7.67 -7.79 -0.07
C ARG A 169 8.68 -7.43 1.01
N GLY A 170 8.92 -8.34 1.95
CA GLY A 170 9.93 -8.12 2.99
C GLY A 170 9.58 -6.99 3.96
N SER A 171 10.58 -6.21 4.36
CA SER A 171 10.53 -5.32 5.53
C SER A 171 10.11 -3.87 5.21
N ASN A 172 8.80 -3.64 5.14
CA ASN A 172 8.15 -2.37 4.80
C ASN A 172 7.88 -1.50 6.05
N ARG A 173 8.94 -1.13 6.77
CA ARG A 173 8.89 -0.47 8.09
C ARG A 173 8.73 1.04 8.03
N GLY A 174 7.50 1.55 8.18
CA GLY A 174 7.26 2.99 8.32
C GLY A 174 7.03 3.75 7.02
N ILE A 175 6.34 3.10 6.07
CA ILE A 175 5.96 3.68 4.77
C ILE A 175 5.33 5.08 4.93
N PHE A 176 4.45 5.28 5.92
CA PHE A 176 3.73 6.53 6.22
C PHE A 176 4.05 7.10 7.61
N PHE A 177 5.25 6.86 8.16
CA PHE A 177 5.65 7.43 9.45
C PHE A 177 5.46 8.95 9.46
N GLY A 178 4.60 9.50 10.32
CA GLY A 178 4.36 10.94 10.42
C GLY A 178 3.48 11.54 9.31
N ALA A 179 2.96 10.75 8.37
CA ALA A 179 2.39 11.27 7.13
C ALA A 179 0.96 11.84 7.31
N ALA A 180 0.86 13.08 7.80
CA ALA A 180 -0.42 13.75 8.06
C ALA A 180 -1.33 13.94 6.82
N GLY A 181 -0.78 13.90 5.61
CA GLY A 181 -1.56 13.98 4.36
C GLY A 181 -2.23 12.66 3.93
N VAL A 182 -1.92 11.52 4.58
CA VAL A 182 -2.44 10.20 4.21
C VAL A 182 -3.61 9.85 5.10
N THR A 183 -4.78 9.62 4.49
CA THR A 183 -6.02 9.28 5.18
C THR A 183 -6.51 7.86 4.87
N GLN A 184 -6.35 7.44 3.61
CA GLN A 184 -6.84 6.18 3.02
C GLN A 184 -6.05 5.82 1.75
N GLY A 185 -6.39 4.71 1.10
CA GLY A 185 -5.86 4.31 -0.23
C GLY A 185 -4.95 3.07 -0.19
N VAL A 186 -4.95 2.32 0.90
CA VAL A 186 -4.10 1.13 1.13
C VAL A 186 -4.87 -0.13 1.50
N SER A 187 -6.18 -0.05 1.72
CA SER A 187 -7.09 -1.19 1.93
C SER A 187 -6.91 -2.32 0.89
N GLY A 188 -6.69 -1.96 -0.39
CA GLY A 188 -6.47 -2.92 -1.48
C GLY A 188 -5.04 -3.46 -1.63
N TRP A 189 -4.08 -3.08 -0.78
CA TRP A 189 -2.67 -3.48 -0.93
C TRP A 189 -2.44 -4.98 -0.71
N ASP A 190 -1.60 -5.58 -1.55
CA ASP A 190 -1.21 -6.98 -1.46
C ASP A 190 -0.01 -7.12 -0.52
N THR A 191 -0.31 -7.44 0.74
CA THR A 191 0.67 -7.64 1.82
C THR A 191 1.19 -9.08 1.93
N SER A 192 0.77 -10.00 1.04
CA SER A 192 1.04 -11.44 1.18
C SER A 192 2.52 -11.84 1.26
N LEU A 193 3.44 -10.99 0.80
CA LEU A 193 4.89 -11.21 0.89
C LEU A 193 5.60 -10.27 1.86
N ALA A 194 4.86 -9.41 2.57
CA ALA A 194 5.41 -8.55 3.61
C ALA A 194 5.79 -9.38 4.85
N THR A 195 6.94 -9.07 5.44
CA THR A 195 7.43 -9.77 6.64
C THR A 195 7.55 -8.86 7.86
N ASN A 196 7.55 -7.53 7.68
CA ASN A 196 7.65 -6.56 8.76
C ASN A 196 7.01 -5.23 8.36
N LEU A 197 6.01 -4.77 9.11
CA LEU A 197 5.30 -3.49 8.95
C LEU A 197 5.46 -2.58 10.19
N GLN A 198 6.54 -2.75 10.97
CA GLN A 198 6.79 -1.93 12.15
C GLN A 198 6.76 -0.43 11.79
N PHE A 199 6.06 0.37 12.60
CA PHE A 199 5.82 1.81 12.40
C PHE A 199 5.07 2.23 11.13
N PHE A 200 4.43 1.32 10.38
CA PHE A 200 3.80 1.55 9.06
C PHE A 200 3.22 2.96 8.85
N ALA A 201 2.27 3.39 9.69
CA ALA A 201 1.65 4.71 9.72
C ALA A 201 1.81 5.40 11.10
N PHE A 202 2.91 5.12 11.81
CA PHE A 202 3.16 5.67 13.14
C PHE A 202 3.12 7.20 13.15
N ASN A 203 2.32 7.81 14.03
CA ASN A 203 2.06 9.24 14.08
C ASN A 203 1.55 9.85 12.74
N ALA A 204 0.82 9.11 11.92
CA ALA A 204 0.05 9.68 10.80
C ALA A 204 -1.36 10.07 11.30
N PRO A 205 -1.57 11.31 11.80
CA PRO A 205 -2.72 11.65 12.64
C PRO A 205 -4.08 11.56 11.94
N ASN A 206 -4.13 11.48 10.61
CA ASN A 206 -5.36 11.43 9.83
C ASN A 206 -5.61 10.05 9.16
N PHE A 207 -4.72 9.08 9.36
CA PHE A 207 -4.85 7.74 8.77
C PHE A 207 -5.98 6.94 9.42
N ASN A 208 -6.93 6.45 8.60
CA ASN A 208 -8.11 5.68 9.04
C ASN A 208 -8.66 4.81 7.88
N ASP A 209 -7.81 3.99 7.25
CA ASP A 209 -8.26 3.06 6.21
C ASP A 209 -8.72 1.71 6.79
N ASP A 210 -9.54 0.96 6.03
CA ASP A 210 -9.90 -0.41 6.36
C ASP A 210 -8.83 -1.38 5.83
N VAL A 211 -7.90 -1.77 6.72
CA VAL A 211 -6.82 -2.73 6.43
C VAL A 211 -7.19 -4.18 6.79
N SER A 212 -8.46 -4.47 7.07
CA SER A 212 -8.90 -5.83 7.44
C SER A 212 -8.66 -6.88 6.35
N GLY A 213 -8.68 -6.45 5.08
CA GLY A 213 -8.41 -7.31 3.91
C GLY A 213 -6.95 -7.71 3.69
N TRP A 214 -6.00 -7.20 4.49
CA TRP A 214 -4.58 -7.55 4.35
C TRP A 214 -4.27 -8.99 4.75
N ASP A 215 -3.42 -9.65 3.95
CA ASP A 215 -2.79 -10.92 4.30
C ASP A 215 -1.62 -10.64 5.25
N VAL A 216 -1.74 -11.10 6.49
CA VAL A 216 -0.73 -10.92 7.55
C VAL A 216 -0.04 -12.24 7.92
N THR A 217 -0.24 -13.31 7.15
CA THR A 217 0.28 -14.66 7.44
C THR A 217 1.81 -14.74 7.49
N ASN A 218 2.51 -13.90 6.73
CA ASN A 218 3.98 -13.85 6.68
C ASN A 218 4.59 -12.76 7.58
N ILE A 219 3.77 -11.94 8.25
CA ILE A 219 4.26 -10.79 9.01
C ILE A 219 4.74 -11.21 10.41
N THR A 220 5.99 -10.86 10.71
CA THR A 220 6.68 -11.18 11.98
C THR A 220 6.72 -10.02 12.96
N ASN A 221 6.49 -8.77 12.52
CA ASN A 221 6.54 -7.58 13.36
C ASN A 221 5.68 -6.44 12.78
N MET A 222 4.80 -5.89 13.62
CA MET A 222 3.93 -4.73 13.35
C MET A 222 3.94 -3.76 14.54
N GLY A 223 5.04 -3.72 15.31
CA GLY A 223 5.15 -2.89 16.51
C GLY A 223 4.92 -1.42 16.17
N ASN A 224 3.99 -0.78 16.87
CA ASN A 224 3.57 0.60 16.62
C ASN A 224 3.13 0.90 15.17
N ALA A 225 2.63 -0.08 14.41
CA ALA A 225 2.23 0.10 13.01
C ALA A 225 1.19 1.23 12.83
N PHE A 226 0.25 1.38 13.76
CA PHE A 226 -0.84 2.37 13.70
C PHE A 226 -0.98 3.21 14.98
N SER A 227 0.04 3.26 15.83
CA SER A 227 0.03 4.13 17.01
C SER A 227 0.11 5.60 16.57
N GLY A 228 -0.73 6.48 17.13
CA GLY A 228 -0.82 7.89 16.74
C GLY A 228 -1.56 8.14 15.42
N THR A 229 -2.48 7.24 15.04
CA THR A 229 -3.37 7.38 13.87
C THR A 229 -4.81 7.71 14.30
N ALA A 230 -5.67 8.04 13.32
CA ALA A 230 -7.11 8.24 13.51
C ALA A 230 -7.93 6.95 13.29
N MET A 231 -7.31 5.77 13.37
CA MET A 231 -7.99 4.49 13.20
C MET A 231 -9.21 4.39 14.12
N THR A 232 -10.38 4.23 13.52
CA THR A 232 -11.65 4.08 14.23
C THR A 232 -11.78 2.70 14.87
N GLN A 233 -12.58 2.61 15.92
CA GLN A 233 -12.99 1.35 16.55
C GLN A 233 -13.58 0.37 15.52
N ALA A 234 -14.40 0.84 14.57
CA ALA A 234 -14.99 -0.01 13.54
C ALA A 234 -13.94 -0.68 12.64
N ASN A 235 -12.93 0.08 12.17
CA ASN A 235 -11.83 -0.48 11.38
C ASN A 235 -10.94 -1.40 12.24
N TYR A 236 -10.76 -1.09 13.53
CA TYR A 236 -9.98 -1.95 14.43
C TYR A 236 -10.69 -3.28 14.75
N ASP A 237 -12.00 -3.25 14.98
CA ASP A 237 -12.82 -4.45 15.15
C ASP A 237 -12.78 -5.33 13.89
N ALA A 238 -12.91 -4.73 12.71
CA ALA A 238 -12.84 -5.42 11.43
C ALA A 238 -11.47 -6.11 11.22
N LEU A 239 -10.36 -5.40 11.45
CA LEU A 239 -9.03 -5.98 11.26
C LEU A 239 -8.70 -7.06 12.30
N LEU A 240 -9.13 -6.91 13.57
CA LEU A 240 -8.99 -7.96 14.58
C LEU A 240 -9.68 -9.25 14.14
N ILE A 241 -10.96 -9.16 13.75
CA ILE A 241 -11.77 -10.29 13.31
C ILE A 241 -11.12 -10.96 12.10
N ALA A 242 -10.81 -10.19 11.06
CA ALA A 242 -10.26 -10.72 9.81
C ALA A 242 -8.87 -11.36 9.99
N TRP A 243 -7.96 -10.73 10.75
CA TRP A 243 -6.60 -11.23 10.93
C TRP A 243 -6.54 -12.44 11.88
N SER A 244 -7.41 -12.51 12.89
CA SER A 244 -7.51 -13.67 13.80
C SER A 244 -7.95 -14.97 13.10
N ALA A 245 -8.64 -14.86 11.97
CA ALA A 245 -9.07 -15.99 11.14
C ALA A 245 -7.95 -16.53 10.21
N GLN A 246 -6.82 -15.84 10.11
CA GLN A 246 -5.66 -16.28 9.33
C GLN A 246 -4.72 -17.14 10.17
N THR A 247 -3.95 -18.02 9.52
CA THR A 247 -2.85 -18.75 10.17
C THR A 247 -1.63 -17.83 10.29
N VAL A 248 -1.60 -17.00 11.33
CA VAL A 248 -0.59 -15.95 11.51
C VAL A 248 0.67 -16.45 12.21
N GLN A 249 1.77 -15.68 12.11
CA GLN A 249 3.00 -15.95 12.85
C GLN A 249 2.79 -15.81 14.36
N GLN A 250 3.61 -16.52 15.14
CA GLN A 250 3.64 -16.38 16.59
C GLN A 250 4.56 -15.24 17.05
N ASN A 251 4.34 -14.72 18.27
CA ASN A 251 5.20 -13.73 18.94
C ASN A 251 5.23 -12.33 18.27
N VAL A 252 4.27 -12.04 17.39
CA VAL A 252 4.20 -10.76 16.67
C VAL A 252 3.89 -9.63 17.64
N GLN A 253 4.67 -8.54 17.55
CA GLN A 253 4.34 -7.27 18.21
C GLN A 253 3.38 -6.49 17.32
N PHE A 254 2.30 -5.96 17.86
CA PHE A 254 1.34 -5.10 17.15
C PHE A 254 1.01 -3.86 18.00
N GLY A 255 0.94 -2.69 17.37
CA GLY A 255 0.65 -1.43 18.06
C GLY A 255 -0.28 -0.52 17.28
N ILE A 256 -1.35 -0.06 17.93
CA ILE A 256 -2.39 0.83 17.41
C ILE A 256 -2.87 1.76 18.54
N SER A 257 -3.55 2.87 18.24
CA SER A 257 -4.13 3.75 19.28
C SER A 257 -5.65 3.63 19.45
N ALA A 258 -6.31 2.82 18.61
CA ALA A 258 -7.75 2.59 18.63
C ALA A 258 -8.18 1.71 19.81
N GLN A 259 -9.40 1.92 20.30
CA GLN A 259 -10.11 0.99 21.20
C GLN A 259 -10.86 -0.06 20.38
N TYR A 260 -11.14 -1.22 20.97
CA TYR A 260 -11.95 -2.30 20.36
C TYR A 260 -13.28 -2.49 21.11
N THR A 261 -14.27 -3.09 20.45
CA THR A 261 -15.58 -3.40 21.08
C THR A 261 -15.46 -4.48 22.15
N ALA A 262 -15.75 -4.13 23.41
CA ALA A 262 -15.79 -5.03 24.54
C ALA A 262 -16.93 -6.07 24.45
N GLY A 263 -16.72 -7.27 24.98
CA GLY A 263 -17.72 -8.35 25.06
C GLY A 263 -18.14 -8.95 23.71
N GLY A 264 -17.52 -8.53 22.60
CA GLY A 264 -17.92 -8.87 21.24
C GLY A 264 -16.92 -9.74 20.47
N ALA A 265 -17.18 -9.89 19.17
CA ALA A 265 -16.34 -10.66 18.26
C ALA A 265 -14.91 -10.09 18.15
N ALA A 266 -14.74 -8.78 18.26
CA ALA A 266 -13.43 -8.11 18.24
C ALA A 266 -12.55 -8.50 19.44
N GLU A 267 -13.11 -8.47 20.66
CA GLU A 267 -12.39 -8.93 21.86
C GLU A 267 -12.06 -10.43 21.78
N ALA A 268 -12.98 -11.26 21.30
CA ALA A 268 -12.72 -12.69 21.09
C ALA A 268 -11.57 -12.92 20.09
N ALA A 269 -11.57 -12.21 18.96
CA ALA A 269 -10.52 -12.24 17.94
C ALA A 269 -9.16 -11.76 18.47
N ARG A 270 -9.14 -10.65 19.22
CA ARG A 270 -7.97 -10.14 19.93
C ARG A 270 -7.39 -11.18 20.90
N ASN A 271 -8.27 -11.86 21.63
CA ASN A 271 -7.88 -12.91 22.56
C ASN A 271 -7.35 -14.17 21.86
N VAL A 272 -7.74 -14.47 20.61
CA VAL A 272 -7.10 -15.52 19.78
C VAL A 272 -5.67 -15.11 19.42
N LEU A 273 -5.47 -13.88 18.91
CA LEU A 273 -4.14 -13.37 18.56
C LEU A 273 -3.18 -13.42 19.77
N ILE A 274 -3.63 -12.98 20.94
CA ILE A 274 -2.82 -12.99 22.17
C ILE A 274 -2.61 -14.42 22.69
N ASN A 275 -3.68 -15.18 22.96
CA ASN A 275 -3.55 -16.44 23.71
C ASN A 275 -3.15 -17.64 22.85
N THR A 276 -3.47 -17.64 21.55
CA THR A 276 -3.14 -18.74 20.62
C THR A 276 -1.84 -18.47 19.86
N TYR A 277 -1.62 -17.24 19.42
CA TYR A 277 -0.43 -16.86 18.64
C TYR A 277 0.63 -16.11 19.47
N ASN A 278 0.44 -15.92 20.77
CA ASN A 278 1.36 -15.20 21.65
C ASN A 278 1.67 -13.76 21.15
N TRP A 279 0.70 -13.08 20.54
CA TRP A 279 0.89 -11.70 20.11
C TRP A 279 0.96 -10.75 21.31
N SER A 280 1.83 -9.75 21.18
CA SER A 280 1.94 -8.63 22.11
C SER A 280 1.25 -7.43 21.47
N ILE A 281 0.03 -7.16 21.93
CA ILE A 281 -0.83 -6.09 21.41
C ILE A 281 -0.81 -4.90 22.38
N SER A 282 -0.41 -3.74 21.87
CA SER A 282 -0.53 -2.44 22.54
C SER A 282 -1.58 -1.61 21.82
N ASP A 283 -2.74 -1.43 22.44
CA ASP A 283 -3.92 -0.76 21.88
C ASP A 283 -4.59 0.17 22.91
N GLY A 284 -5.69 0.82 22.52
CA GLY A 284 -6.48 1.69 23.40
C GLY A 284 -7.26 0.95 24.49
N GLY A 285 -7.25 -0.40 24.47
CA GLY A 285 -8.08 -1.23 25.35
C GLY A 285 -9.55 -1.33 24.89
N PRO A 286 -10.42 -1.93 25.73
CA PRO A 286 -11.85 -1.98 25.49
C PRO A 286 -12.48 -0.57 25.54
N ASN A 287 -13.64 -0.43 24.89
CA ASN A 287 -14.48 0.77 24.92
C ASN A 287 -15.53 0.78 26.05
#